data_AF-A0A7V1TU93-F1
#
_entry.id   AF-A0A7V1TU93-F1
#
_cell.length_a   1.000
_cell.length_b   1.000
_cell.length_c   1.000
_cell.angle_alpha   90.00
_cell.angle_beta   90.00
_cell.angle_gamma   90.00
#
_symmetry.space_group_name_H-M   'P 1'
#
loop_
_entity.id
_entity.type
_entity.pdbx_description
1 polymer ?
#
loop_
_entity_poly.entity_id
_entity_poly.type
_entity_poly.pdbx_seq_one_letter_code
_entity_poly.pdbx_strand_id
1 'polypeptide(L)'
;MTAKKQSPAKQSTDDRIASLTFASVYPHYVAKVEKKGRTKKELHAVITWLTGFDERMIQKLIDEQATFETFFKKAKLNPNARLITGVICGYRIEEIENPLTRQVRYLDKLVDELAKGRAMEKILRGSESAT
;
A
#
# COMPACT_ATOMS: atom_id res chain seq x y z
N MET A 1 11.59 18.85 -42.77
CA MET A 1 10.65 19.48 -41.82
C MET A 1 10.71 18.72 -40.51
N THR A 2 11.11 19.42 -39.46
CA THR A 2 11.56 18.90 -38.17
C THR A 2 10.41 18.26 -37.39
N ALA A 3 10.44 16.94 -37.20
CA ALA A 3 9.57 16.26 -36.25
C ALA A 3 9.90 16.76 -34.83
N LYS A 4 8.90 17.38 -34.21
CA LYS A 4 8.99 18.00 -32.89
C LYS A 4 9.51 17.01 -31.85
N LYS A 5 10.53 17.45 -31.11
CA LYS A 5 10.99 16.90 -29.84
C LYS A 5 9.79 16.53 -28.96
N GLN A 6 9.63 15.25 -28.67
CA GLN A 6 8.85 14.82 -27.52
C GLN A 6 9.80 14.79 -26.33
N SER A 7 9.89 15.93 -25.64
CA SER A 7 10.48 16.01 -24.31
C SER A 7 9.75 15.00 -23.40
N PRO A 8 10.43 14.19 -22.58
CA PRO A 8 9.74 13.31 -21.65
C PRO A 8 8.94 14.19 -20.70
N ALA A 9 7.62 14.03 -20.71
CA ALA A 9 6.76 14.64 -19.70
C ALA A 9 7.36 14.34 -18.34
N LYS A 10 7.51 15.37 -17.49
CA LYS A 10 7.86 15.20 -16.07
C LYS A 10 6.88 14.19 -15.50
N GLN A 11 7.27 12.93 -15.39
CA GLN A 11 6.48 11.94 -14.69
C GLN A 11 6.40 12.44 -13.26
N SER A 12 5.20 12.84 -12.86
CA SER A 12 4.90 13.13 -11.47
C SER A 12 5.23 11.89 -10.64
N THR A 13 5.64 12.06 -9.39
CA THR A 13 5.87 10.91 -8.49
C THR A 13 4.63 10.01 -8.43
N ASP A 14 3.45 10.60 -8.57
CA ASP A 14 2.15 9.95 -8.68
C ASP A 14 1.99 9.04 -9.90
N ASP A 15 2.36 9.48 -11.12
CA ASP A 15 2.31 8.66 -12.34
C ASP A 15 3.21 7.42 -12.24
N ARG A 16 4.36 7.57 -11.58
CA ARG A 16 5.28 6.45 -11.33
C ARG A 16 4.69 5.46 -10.36
N ILE A 17 4.02 5.93 -9.29
CA ILE A 17 3.35 5.06 -8.32
C ILE A 17 2.17 4.33 -8.95
N ALA A 18 1.38 5.01 -9.79
CA ALA A 18 0.25 4.42 -10.49
C ALA A 18 0.67 3.32 -11.48
N SER A 19 1.81 3.52 -12.15
CA SER A 19 2.37 2.57 -13.12
C SER A 19 3.06 1.36 -12.49
N LEU A 20 3.33 1.39 -11.17
CA LEU A 20 3.92 0.25 -10.46
C LEU A 20 2.87 -0.84 -10.23
N THR A 21 3.30 -2.08 -10.42
CA THR A 21 2.48 -3.26 -10.14
C THR A 21 2.64 -3.69 -8.69
N PHE A 22 1.52 -4.03 -8.07
CA PHE A 22 1.51 -4.62 -6.74
C PHE A 22 2.36 -5.89 -6.71
N ALA A 23 2.31 -6.70 -7.78
CA ALA A 23 3.07 -7.93 -7.91
C ALA A 23 4.59 -7.72 -7.82
N SER A 24 5.15 -6.66 -8.42
CA SER A 24 6.58 -6.37 -8.31
C SER A 24 6.97 -5.84 -6.93
N VAL A 25 6.08 -5.13 -6.24
CA VAL A 25 6.38 -4.57 -4.91
C VAL A 25 6.15 -5.58 -3.78
N TYR A 26 5.18 -6.46 -3.94
CA TYR A 26 4.80 -7.49 -2.97
C TYR A 26 5.97 -8.31 -2.40
N PRO A 27 6.87 -8.91 -3.21
CA PRO A 27 8.01 -9.66 -2.67
C PRO A 27 8.94 -8.79 -1.81
N HIS A 28 9.04 -7.49 -2.09
CA HIS A 28 9.81 -6.57 -1.25
C HIS A 28 9.16 -6.33 0.12
N TYR A 29 7.83 -6.28 0.19
CA TYR A 29 7.13 -6.20 1.47
C TYR A 29 7.31 -7.47 2.29
N VAL A 30 7.19 -8.64 1.66
CA VAL A 30 7.42 -9.95 2.30
C VAL A 30 8.85 -10.00 2.86
N ALA A 31 9.86 -9.73 2.04
CA ALA A 31 11.25 -9.75 2.47
C ALA A 31 11.53 -8.73 3.60
N LYS A 32 10.90 -7.55 3.57
CA LYS A 32 11.05 -6.52 4.62
C LYS A 32 10.52 -7.00 5.97
N VAL A 33 9.36 -7.67 5.99
CA VAL A 33 8.75 -8.17 7.24
C VAL A 33 9.46 -9.43 7.73
N GLU A 34 9.84 -10.35 6.83
CA GLU A 34 10.58 -11.57 7.19
C GLU A 34 11.96 -11.26 7.75
N LYS A 35 12.68 -10.28 7.18
CA LYS A 35 13.95 -9.77 7.72
C LYS A 35 13.82 -9.23 9.15
N LYS A 36 12.61 -8.91 9.59
CA LYS A 36 12.28 -8.39 10.92
C LYS A 36 11.61 -9.44 11.82
N GLY A 37 11.62 -10.70 11.43
CA GLY A 37 11.05 -11.81 12.21
C GLY A 37 9.52 -11.87 12.17
N ARG A 38 8.89 -11.22 11.20
CA ARG A 38 7.44 -11.25 10.97
C ARG A 38 7.09 -12.19 9.83
N THR A 39 5.83 -12.56 9.73
CA THR A 39 5.36 -13.58 8.79
C THR A 39 4.56 -12.98 7.63
N LYS A 40 4.53 -13.69 6.50
CA LYS A 40 3.63 -13.41 5.37
C LYS A 40 2.16 -13.30 5.81
N LYS A 41 1.75 -14.11 6.79
CA LYS A 41 0.38 -14.10 7.35
C LYS A 41 0.04 -12.77 8.01
N GLU A 42 0.96 -12.19 8.78
CA GLU A 42 0.76 -10.86 9.37
C GLU A 42 0.66 -9.78 8.29
N LEU A 43 1.52 -9.84 7.27
CA LEU A 43 1.43 -8.94 6.12
C LEU A 43 0.08 -9.06 5.40
N HIS A 44 -0.40 -10.28 5.18
CA HIS A 44 -1.71 -10.52 4.59
C HIS A 44 -2.83 -9.97 5.45
N ALA A 45 -2.77 -10.13 6.78
CA ALA A 45 -3.76 -9.57 7.69
C ALA A 45 -3.79 -8.03 7.63
N VAL A 46 -2.63 -7.38 7.54
CA VAL A 46 -2.53 -5.93 7.34
C VAL A 46 -3.17 -5.50 6.02
N ILE A 47 -2.84 -6.19 4.91
CA ILE A 47 -3.41 -5.90 3.59
C ILE A 47 -4.92 -6.12 3.62
N THR A 48 -5.38 -7.25 4.15
CA THR A 48 -6.80 -7.61 4.30
C THR A 48 -7.54 -6.55 5.09
N TRP A 49 -6.98 -6.10 6.20
CA TRP A 49 -7.61 -5.07 7.02
C TRP A 49 -7.69 -3.72 6.31
N LEU A 50 -6.69 -3.36 5.48
CA LEU A 50 -6.69 -2.10 4.74
C LEU A 50 -7.66 -2.12 3.55
N THR A 51 -7.66 -3.20 2.76
CA THR A 51 -8.35 -3.28 1.46
C THR A 51 -9.59 -4.16 1.43
N GLY A 52 -9.80 -4.96 2.48
CA GLY A 52 -10.84 -6.00 2.53
C GLY A 52 -10.51 -7.23 1.68
N PHE A 53 -9.29 -7.38 1.17
CA PHE A 53 -8.93 -8.52 0.32
C PHE A 53 -8.48 -9.73 1.13
N ASP A 54 -9.15 -10.86 0.93
CA ASP A 54 -8.66 -12.14 1.42
C ASP A 54 -7.39 -12.59 0.69
N GLU A 55 -6.65 -13.52 1.30
CA GLU A 55 -5.42 -14.10 0.74
C GLU A 55 -5.58 -14.59 -0.72
N ARG A 56 -6.75 -15.16 -1.07
CA ARG A 56 -7.04 -15.57 -2.45
C ARG A 56 -7.08 -14.40 -3.42
N MET A 57 -7.71 -13.29 -3.02
CA MET A 57 -7.80 -12.09 -3.85
C MET A 57 -6.44 -11.41 -3.95
N ILE A 58 -5.68 -11.33 -2.85
CA ILE A 58 -4.30 -10.83 -2.85
C ILE A 58 -3.45 -11.64 -3.84
N GLN A 59 -3.49 -12.97 -3.75
CA GLN A 59 -2.72 -13.84 -4.65
C GLN A 59 -3.15 -13.71 -6.10
N LYS A 60 -4.46 -13.58 -6.37
CA LYS A 60 -4.98 -13.33 -7.71
C LYS A 60 -4.48 -11.99 -8.28
N LEU A 61 -4.45 -10.92 -7.48
CA LEU A 61 -3.96 -9.60 -7.94
C LEU A 61 -2.45 -9.62 -8.21
N ILE A 62 -1.70 -10.46 -7.48
CA ILE A 62 -0.27 -10.70 -7.75
C ILE A 62 -0.10 -11.43 -9.09
N ASP A 63 -0.89 -12.50 -9.32
CA ASP A 63 -0.84 -13.29 -10.55
C ASP A 63 -1.28 -12.49 -11.79
N GLU A 64 -2.34 -11.69 -11.65
CA GLU A 64 -2.82 -10.75 -12.68
C GLU A 64 -1.88 -9.54 -12.89
N GLN A 65 -0.78 -9.43 -12.13
CA GLN A 65 0.14 -8.29 -12.16
C GLN A 65 -0.58 -6.94 -12.04
N ALA A 66 -1.59 -6.86 -11.16
CA ALA A 66 -2.43 -5.68 -11.02
C ALA A 66 -1.60 -4.46 -10.61
N THR A 67 -1.85 -3.32 -11.25
CA THR A 67 -1.30 -2.02 -10.83
C THR A 67 -1.86 -1.59 -9.48
N PHE A 68 -1.15 -0.70 -8.77
CA PHE A 68 -1.70 -0.12 -7.54
C PHE A 68 -3.04 0.57 -7.79
N GLU A 69 -3.21 1.21 -8.94
CA GLU A 69 -4.50 1.79 -9.34
C GLU A 69 -5.60 0.72 -9.37
N THR A 70 -5.39 -0.39 -10.09
CA THR A 70 -6.37 -1.49 -10.18
C THR A 70 -6.61 -2.14 -8.82
N PHE A 71 -5.54 -2.33 -8.05
CA PHE A 71 -5.56 -2.90 -6.72
C PHE A 71 -6.47 -2.08 -5.79
N PHE A 72 -6.24 -0.77 -5.70
CA PHE A 72 -7.05 0.09 -4.83
C PHE A 72 -8.44 0.40 -5.40
N LYS A 73 -8.61 0.37 -6.72
CA LYS A 73 -9.93 0.51 -7.37
C LYS A 73 -10.84 -0.70 -7.08
N LYS A 74 -10.28 -1.90 -6.99
CA LYS A 74 -11.00 -3.11 -6.56
C LYS A 74 -11.12 -3.21 -5.03
N ALA A 75 -10.28 -2.50 -4.29
CA ALA A 75 -10.24 -2.56 -2.84
C ALA A 75 -11.42 -1.82 -2.21
N LYS A 76 -11.95 -2.39 -1.14
CA LYS A 76 -12.86 -1.69 -0.24
C LYS A 76 -12.05 -1.18 0.95
N LEU A 77 -11.57 0.05 0.84
CA LEU A 77 -10.80 0.67 1.91
C LEU A 77 -11.58 0.70 3.22
N ASN A 78 -10.91 0.25 4.28
CA ASN A 78 -11.46 0.30 5.61
C ASN A 78 -11.72 1.75 6.04
N PRO A 79 -12.88 2.09 6.61
CA PRO A 79 -13.15 3.44 7.11
C PRO A 79 -12.09 3.92 8.11
N ASN A 80 -11.51 3.00 8.89
CA ASN A 80 -10.45 3.28 9.85
C ASN A 80 -9.08 3.54 9.18
N ALA A 81 -8.93 3.33 7.88
CA ALA A 81 -7.70 3.68 7.16
C ALA A 81 -7.39 5.19 7.24
N ARG A 82 -8.43 6.02 7.44
CA ARG A 82 -8.27 7.46 7.69
C ARG A 82 -7.51 7.77 9.00
N LEU A 83 -7.48 6.84 9.95
CA LEU A 83 -6.72 6.96 11.19
C LEU A 83 -5.21 6.72 11.00
N ILE A 84 -4.79 6.29 9.80
CA ILE A 84 -3.38 6.09 9.46
C ILE A 84 -2.77 7.46 9.15
N THR A 85 -2.37 8.16 10.19
CA THR A 85 -1.79 9.51 10.12
C THR A 85 -0.29 9.51 10.38
N GLY A 86 0.34 10.65 10.10
CA GLY A 86 1.76 10.89 10.34
C GLY A 86 2.60 10.87 9.08
N VAL A 87 3.92 10.74 9.28
CA VAL A 87 4.93 10.87 8.21
C VAL A 87 5.41 9.49 7.76
N ILE A 88 5.50 9.29 6.45
CA ILE A 88 6.08 8.10 5.81
C ILE A 88 6.89 8.53 4.58
N CYS A 89 8.09 7.97 4.42
CA CYS A 89 9.04 8.36 3.36
C CYS A 89 9.29 9.88 3.23
N GLY A 90 9.19 10.64 4.33
CA GLY A 90 9.40 12.09 4.33
C GLY A 90 8.17 12.96 4.03
N TYR A 91 7.01 12.36 3.74
CA TYR A 91 5.77 13.08 3.43
C TYR A 91 4.69 12.77 4.48
N ARG A 92 3.83 13.75 4.78
CA ARG A 92 2.68 13.58 5.66
C ARG A 92 1.50 13.04 4.88
N ILE A 93 0.94 11.91 5.32
CA ILE A 93 -0.09 11.20 4.55
C ILE A 93 -1.39 12.03 4.41
N GLU A 94 -1.69 12.83 5.43
CA GLU A 94 -2.88 13.70 5.49
C GLU A 94 -2.82 14.85 4.48
N GLU A 95 -1.62 15.28 4.10
CA GLU A 95 -1.40 16.37 3.12
C GLU A 95 -1.37 15.86 1.68
N ILE A 96 -1.42 14.54 1.47
CA ILE A 96 -1.42 13.96 0.12
C ILE A 96 -2.80 14.16 -0.52
N GLU A 97 -2.85 15.02 -1.53
CA GLU A 97 -4.06 15.31 -2.29
C GLU A 97 -4.49 14.11 -3.17
N ASN A 98 -3.53 13.42 -3.78
CA ASN A 98 -3.83 12.29 -4.66
C ASN A 98 -4.31 11.07 -3.84
N PRO A 99 -5.56 10.62 -4.05
CA PRO A 99 -6.12 9.52 -3.29
C PRO A 99 -5.35 8.22 -3.48
N LEU A 100 -4.86 7.91 -4.68
CA LEU A 100 -4.11 6.68 -4.96
C LEU A 100 -2.78 6.69 -4.22
N THR A 101 -2.01 7.77 -4.34
CA THR A 101 -0.73 7.92 -3.64
C THR A 101 -0.93 7.85 -2.13
N ARG A 102 -1.98 8.47 -1.60
CA ARG A 102 -2.33 8.39 -0.17
C ARG A 102 -2.61 6.96 0.28
N GLN A 103 -3.36 6.20 -0.52
CA GLN A 103 -3.68 4.79 -0.25
C GLN A 103 -2.43 3.90 -0.27
N VAL A 104 -1.54 4.09 -1.24
CA VAL A 104 -0.25 3.39 -1.29
C VAL A 104 0.58 3.71 -0.05
N ARG A 105 0.62 4.98 0.37
CA ARG A 105 1.32 5.39 1.59
C ARG A 105 0.71 4.81 2.86
N TYR A 106 -0.59 4.57 2.92
CA TYR A 106 -1.21 3.82 4.03
C TYR A 106 -0.64 2.41 4.13
N LEU A 107 -0.58 1.68 3.00
CA LEU A 107 -0.01 0.34 2.99
C LEU A 107 1.45 0.36 3.43
N ASP A 108 2.27 1.25 2.87
CA ASP A 108 3.68 1.40 3.23
C ASP A 108 3.87 1.69 4.72
N LYS A 109 3.01 2.54 5.29
CA LYS A 109 3.02 2.86 6.72
C LYS A 109 2.75 1.62 7.56
N LEU A 110 1.71 0.85 7.23
CA LEU A 110 1.36 -0.35 8.00
C LEU A 110 2.46 -1.42 7.92
N VAL A 111 3.04 -1.63 6.75
CA VAL A 111 4.18 -2.56 6.56
C VAL A 111 5.41 -2.07 7.33
N ASP A 112 5.66 -0.76 7.37
CA ASP A 112 6.74 -0.17 8.16
C ASP A 112 6.53 -0.36 9.66
N GLU A 113 5.30 -0.17 10.16
CA GLU A 113 4.94 -0.44 11.55
C GLU A 113 5.11 -1.92 11.91
N LEU A 114 4.71 -2.83 11.02
CA LEU A 114 4.92 -4.27 11.16
C LEU A 114 6.42 -4.63 11.21
N ALA A 115 7.20 -4.08 10.27
CA ALA A 115 8.65 -4.27 10.20
C ALA A 115 9.40 -3.64 11.40
N LYS A 116 8.83 -2.62 12.04
CA LYS A 116 9.32 -2.04 13.30
C LYS A 116 8.99 -2.91 14.52
N GLY A 117 8.26 -4.01 14.33
CA GLY A 117 7.89 -4.91 15.40
C GLY A 117 6.73 -4.42 16.25
N ARG A 118 5.90 -3.48 15.77
CA ARG A 118 4.66 -3.11 16.47
C ARG A 118 3.72 -4.32 16.55
N ALA A 119 2.93 -4.36 17.61
CA ALA A 119 1.88 -5.36 17.77
C ALA A 119 0.79 -5.16 16.69
N MET A 120 0.23 -6.26 16.19
CA MET A 120 -0.83 -6.23 15.16
C MET A 120 -2.03 -5.38 15.59
N GLU A 121 -2.46 -5.47 16.85
CA GLU A 121 -3.55 -4.67 17.41
C GLU A 121 -3.29 -3.16 17.34
N LYS A 122 -2.02 -2.73 17.45
CA LYS A 122 -1.64 -1.33 17.29
C LYS A 122 -1.58 -0.90 15.83
N ILE A 123 -1.27 -1.82 14.93
CA ILE A 123 -1.21 -1.58 13.48
C ILE A 123 -2.62 -1.49 12.90
N LEU A 124 -3.50 -2.42 13.29
CA LEU A 124 -4.90 -2.49 12.91
C LEU A 124 -5.74 -1.54 13.77
N ARG A 125 -5.50 -0.23 13.59
CA ARG A 125 -6.12 0.85 14.38
C ARG A 125 -7.65 0.73 14.36
N GLY A 126 -8.26 0.40 15.48
CA GLY A 126 -9.71 0.18 15.57
C GLY A 126 -10.14 -1.29 15.57
N SER A 127 -9.27 -2.21 15.96
CA SER A 127 -9.68 -3.52 16.49
C SER A 127 -10.08 -3.46 17.98
N GLU A 128 -10.62 -2.32 18.43
CA GLU A 128 -11.38 -2.28 19.69
C GLU A 128 -12.86 -2.43 19.33
N SER A 129 -13.34 -3.66 19.53
CA SER A 129 -14.70 -4.01 19.95
C SER A 129 -15.85 -3.12 19.44
N ALA A 130 -16.55 -3.59 18.41
CA ALA A 130 -18.00 -3.43 18.36
C ALA A 130 -18.61 -4.74 18.91
N THR A 131 -18.89 -4.72 20.21
CA THR A 131 -19.84 -5.62 20.86
C THR A 131 -21.24 -5.10 20.59
#